data_AF-F0GK44-F1
#
_entry.id   AF-F0GK44-F1
#
_cell.length_a   1.000
_cell.length_b   1.000
_cell.length_c   1.000
_cell.angle_alpha   90.00
_cell.angle_beta   90.00
_cell.angle_gamma   90.00
#
_symmetry.space_group_name_H-M   'P 1'
#
loop_
_entity.id
_entity.type
_entity.pdbx_description
1 polymer ?
#
loop_
_entity_poly.entity_id
_entity_poly.type
_entity_poly.pdbx_seq_one_letter_code
_entity_poly.pdbx_strand_id
1 'polypeptide(L)'
;DFVSPVGPSSYIGGFGAHPGDIDDLDQTARVDSSIKYTSANYAGFTFGALYGFGGQPGSMKQRNTWSVGAAYAAGPLRIGVGYERSDNSKTGATDPTAGKWQSTDDGLFNSSINEGYASAQSQQIIATGATYDFGLAVVGVNYSNVQYRAGDQSLFSGHATFNIAGVYTRWNVQPNTQLFAGYSYTRGSDVDGIDNRAQYHNVTLGAVYDLSKRTSVYLLGAYQHASGTTL
;
A
#
# COMPACT_ATOMS: atom_id res chain seq x y z
N ASP A 1 -7.47 3.79 3.67
CA ASP A 1 -8.63 4.72 3.59
C ASP A 1 -8.45 5.97 2.75
N PHE A 2 -7.50 6.85 3.07
CA PHE A 2 -7.46 8.18 2.44
C PHE A 2 -6.64 8.22 1.14
N VAL A 3 -5.66 7.32 1.00
CA VAL A 3 -4.82 7.23 -0.20
C VAL A 3 -5.42 6.30 -1.25
N SER A 4 -5.99 5.16 -0.86
CA SER A 4 -6.44 4.15 -1.82
C SER A 4 -7.52 4.63 -2.83
N PRO A 5 -8.46 5.54 -2.50
CA PRO A 5 -9.42 6.08 -3.48
C PRO A 5 -8.76 6.88 -4.61
N VAL A 6 -7.51 7.30 -4.41
CA VAL A 6 -6.63 7.99 -5.37
C VAL A 6 -5.36 7.17 -5.63
N GLY A 7 -5.39 5.86 -5.39
CA GLY A 7 -4.33 4.91 -5.69
C GLY A 7 -4.62 4.11 -6.96
N PRO A 8 -3.61 3.42 -7.53
CA PRO A 8 -3.72 2.73 -8.81
C PRO A 8 -4.80 1.64 -8.81
N SER A 9 -4.90 0.81 -7.76
CA SER A 9 -5.86 -0.31 -7.72
C SER A 9 -7.33 0.12 -7.93
N SER A 10 -7.68 1.34 -7.52
CA SER A 10 -9.03 1.92 -7.72
C SER A 10 -9.36 2.28 -9.17
N TYR A 11 -8.36 2.42 -10.06
CA TYR A 11 -8.55 2.87 -11.45
C TYR A 11 -8.12 1.83 -12.47
N ILE A 12 -7.10 1.02 -12.16
CA ILE A 12 -6.46 0.10 -13.10
C ILE A 12 -6.48 -1.37 -12.62
N GLY A 13 -7.27 -1.66 -11.58
CA GLY A 13 -7.47 -3.02 -11.03
C GLY A 13 -6.31 -3.51 -10.17
N GLY A 14 -6.44 -4.70 -9.58
CA GLY A 14 -5.47 -5.25 -8.63
C GLY A 14 -4.05 -5.43 -9.19
N PHE A 15 -3.89 -5.60 -10.50
CA PHE A 15 -2.55 -5.60 -11.12
C PHE A 15 -1.88 -4.21 -11.15
N GLY A 16 -2.59 -3.16 -10.75
CA GLY A 16 -2.01 -1.85 -10.45
C GLY A 16 -1.39 -1.75 -9.07
N ALA A 17 -1.63 -2.72 -8.18
CA ALA A 17 -0.97 -2.79 -6.88
C ALA A 17 0.55 -2.90 -7.04
N HIS A 18 1.27 -2.37 -6.06
CA HIS A 18 2.72 -2.40 -6.09
C HIS A 18 3.25 -3.79 -5.74
N PRO A 19 4.48 -4.11 -6.17
CA PRO A 19 5.10 -5.41 -5.92
C PRO A 19 4.97 -5.84 -4.46
N GLY A 20 4.37 -7.02 -4.25
CA GLY A 20 4.26 -7.63 -2.92
C GLY A 20 3.39 -6.87 -1.92
N ASP A 21 2.55 -5.96 -2.40
CA ASP A 21 1.72 -5.04 -1.60
C ASP A 21 2.47 -4.41 -0.42
N ILE A 22 3.74 -4.07 -0.66
CA ILE A 22 4.65 -3.62 0.40
C ILE A 22 4.21 -2.32 1.07
N ASP A 23 3.38 -1.52 0.38
CA ASP A 23 2.85 -0.26 0.85
C ASP A 23 1.35 -0.29 1.20
N ASP A 24 0.75 -1.48 1.26
CA ASP A 24 -0.65 -1.72 1.65
C ASP A 24 -1.66 -0.86 0.86
N LEU A 25 -1.35 -0.58 -0.40
CA LEU A 25 -2.25 0.14 -1.30
C LEU A 25 -3.22 -0.78 -2.04
N ASP A 26 -3.05 -2.11 -1.95
CA ASP A 26 -4.06 -3.09 -2.37
C ASP A 26 -5.18 -3.31 -1.33
N GLN A 27 -5.09 -2.66 -0.14
CA GLN A 27 -6.12 -2.64 0.92
C GLN A 27 -6.50 -4.02 1.48
N THR A 28 -5.52 -4.90 1.60
CA THR A 28 -5.79 -6.25 2.08
C THR A 28 -5.51 -6.40 3.57
N ALA A 29 -4.68 -5.53 4.17
CA ALA A 29 -4.40 -5.57 5.61
C ALA A 29 -5.58 -5.07 6.46
N ARG A 30 -5.84 -5.76 7.57
CA ARG A 30 -6.84 -5.37 8.57
C ARG A 30 -6.19 -5.17 9.94
N VAL A 31 -6.65 -4.15 10.65
CA VAL A 31 -6.24 -3.88 12.03
C VAL A 31 -7.35 -4.28 13.00
N ASP A 32 -7.15 -5.41 13.66
CA ASP A 32 -8.09 -5.97 14.63
C ASP A 32 -8.16 -5.18 15.93
N SER A 33 -9.29 -5.31 16.64
CA SER A 33 -9.52 -4.67 17.94
C SER A 33 -9.09 -3.20 17.91
N SER A 34 -9.66 -2.44 16.99
CA SER A 34 -9.26 -1.06 16.73
C SER A 34 -10.40 -0.08 16.94
N ILE A 35 -10.03 1.16 17.26
CA ILE A 35 -10.93 2.31 17.23
C ILE A 35 -10.53 3.14 16.02
N LYS A 36 -11.52 3.51 15.22
CA LYS A 36 -11.35 4.37 14.05
C LYS A 36 -12.25 5.59 14.16
N TYR A 37 -11.70 6.74 13.83
CA TYR A 37 -12.43 7.99 13.67
C TYR A 37 -12.26 8.50 12.24
N THR A 38 -13.37 8.91 11.63
CA THR A 38 -13.38 9.63 10.35
C THR A 38 -14.21 10.89 10.53
N SER A 39 -13.66 12.02 10.09
CA SER A 39 -14.30 13.32 10.17
C SER A 39 -15.49 13.43 9.22
N ALA A 40 -16.37 14.41 9.47
CA ALA A 40 -17.27 14.89 8.43
C ALA A 40 -16.48 15.50 7.26
N ASN A 41 -17.17 15.76 6.14
CA ASN A 41 -16.59 16.53 5.05
C ASN A 41 -16.66 18.03 5.37
N TYR A 42 -15.51 18.69 5.35
CA TYR A 42 -15.37 20.14 5.53
C TYR A 42 -14.92 20.77 4.22
N ALA A 43 -15.88 21.11 3.36
CA ALA A 43 -15.62 21.75 2.05
C ALA A 43 -14.60 20.98 1.18
N GLY A 44 -14.78 19.66 1.09
CA GLY A 44 -13.88 18.78 0.34
C GLY A 44 -12.81 18.10 1.18
N PHE A 45 -12.51 18.61 2.39
CA PHE A 45 -11.52 18.01 3.29
C PHE A 45 -12.14 16.94 4.19
N THR A 46 -11.50 15.78 4.29
CA THR A 46 -11.79 14.73 5.27
C THR A 46 -10.49 14.26 5.91
N PHE A 47 -10.55 13.83 7.16
CA PHE A 47 -9.41 13.26 7.86
C PHE A 47 -9.84 12.17 8.83
N GLY A 48 -8.90 11.38 9.30
CA GLY A 48 -9.19 10.31 10.22
C GLY A 48 -7.95 9.74 10.88
N ALA A 49 -8.20 8.90 11.87
CA ALA A 49 -7.19 8.18 12.61
C ALA A 49 -7.70 6.80 13.00
N LEU A 50 -6.78 5.86 13.14
CA LEU A 50 -7.04 4.52 13.65
C LEU A 50 -6.00 4.19 14.72
N TYR A 51 -6.45 3.46 15.75
CA TYR A 51 -5.56 2.83 16.73
C TYR A 51 -6.04 1.41 17.03
N GLY A 52 -5.21 0.42 16.73
CA GLY A 52 -5.36 -0.99 17.11
C GLY A 52 -4.52 -1.32 18.33
N PHE A 53 -5.12 -2.03 19.30
CA PHE A 53 -4.49 -2.25 20.62
C PHE A 53 -3.46 -3.39 20.68
N GLY A 54 -3.30 -4.18 19.61
CA GLY A 54 -2.30 -5.26 19.53
C GLY A 54 -2.61 -6.53 20.33
N GLY A 55 -3.67 -6.53 21.13
CA GLY A 55 -4.20 -7.72 21.82
C GLY A 55 -3.25 -8.34 22.86
N GLN A 56 -2.29 -7.58 23.39
CA GLN A 56 -1.32 -8.09 24.38
C GLN A 56 -1.83 -7.88 25.82
N PRO A 57 -1.93 -8.93 26.65
CA PRO A 57 -2.35 -8.80 28.05
C PRO A 57 -1.50 -7.79 28.82
N GLY A 58 -2.14 -6.83 29.49
CA GLY A 58 -1.46 -5.81 30.29
C GLY A 58 -0.79 -4.68 29.50
N SER A 59 -0.93 -4.63 28.17
CA SER A 59 -0.35 -3.56 27.35
C SER A 59 -1.27 -3.12 26.22
N MET A 60 -1.48 -1.80 26.10
CA MET A 60 -2.17 -1.18 24.96
C MET A 60 -1.21 -0.71 23.87
N LYS A 61 0.11 -0.82 24.10
CA LYS A 61 1.16 -0.29 23.20
C LYS A 61 2.00 -1.39 22.56
N GLN A 62 2.03 -2.58 23.15
CA GLN A 62 2.75 -3.69 22.53
C GLN A 62 1.93 -4.20 21.35
N ARG A 63 2.60 -4.32 20.20
CA ARG A 63 2.00 -4.78 18.95
C ARG A 63 0.85 -3.91 18.44
N ASN A 64 0.85 -2.64 18.82
CA ASN A 64 -0.17 -1.71 18.33
C ASN A 64 0.08 -1.36 16.86
N THR A 65 -1.01 -0.95 16.21
CA THR A 65 -0.96 -0.30 14.90
C THR A 65 -1.72 1.00 15.01
N TRP A 66 -1.21 2.06 14.42
CA TRP A 66 -1.94 3.30 14.32
C TRP A 66 -1.69 3.97 12.99
N SER A 67 -2.72 4.66 12.51
CA SER A 67 -2.63 5.41 11.26
C SER A 67 -3.38 6.72 11.37
N VAL A 68 -2.95 7.67 10.56
CA VAL A 68 -3.61 8.96 10.36
C VAL A 68 -3.63 9.25 8.88
N GLY A 69 -4.66 9.93 8.42
CA GLY A 69 -4.74 10.31 7.02
C GLY A 69 -5.73 11.42 6.77
N ALA A 70 -5.61 12.00 5.59
CA ALA A 70 -6.50 13.04 5.11
C ALA A 70 -6.68 12.94 3.60
N ALA A 71 -7.83 13.38 3.14
CA ALA A 71 -8.13 13.52 1.73
C ALA A 71 -8.75 14.89 1.44
N TYR A 72 -8.55 15.35 0.22
CA TYR A 72 -9.18 16.55 -0.31
C TYR A 72 -9.79 16.24 -1.67
N ALA A 73 -11.03 16.66 -1.87
CA ALA A 73 -11.72 16.56 -3.14
C ALA A 73 -12.39 17.89 -3.51
N ALA A 74 -12.02 18.45 -4.65
CA ALA A 74 -12.62 19.67 -5.18
C ALA A 74 -12.63 19.64 -6.72
N GLY A 75 -13.84 19.68 -7.29
CA GLY A 75 -14.02 19.58 -8.73
C GLY A 75 -13.37 18.31 -9.30
N PRO A 76 -12.50 18.42 -10.32
CA PRO A 76 -11.84 17.27 -10.94
C PRO A 76 -10.69 16.69 -10.11
N LEU A 77 -10.19 17.43 -9.11
CA LEU A 77 -9.02 17.08 -8.33
C LEU A 77 -9.40 16.28 -7.07
N ARG A 78 -8.70 15.17 -6.85
CA ARG A 78 -8.73 14.39 -5.61
C ARG A 78 -7.31 14.14 -5.14
N ILE A 79 -7.06 14.29 -3.85
CA ILE A 79 -5.76 14.06 -3.21
C ILE A 79 -5.97 13.24 -1.95
N GLY A 80 -5.04 12.35 -1.66
CA GLY A 80 -5.02 11.53 -0.45
C GLY A 80 -3.61 11.46 0.12
N VAL A 81 -3.50 11.48 1.44
CA VAL A 81 -2.26 11.22 2.18
C VAL A 81 -2.57 10.38 3.40
N GLY A 82 -1.67 9.46 3.71
CA GLY A 82 -1.78 8.57 4.86
C GLY A 82 -0.41 8.24 5.42
N TYR A 83 -0.38 8.05 6.72
CA TYR A 83 0.74 7.47 7.43
C TYR A 83 0.22 6.34 8.30
N GLU A 84 0.87 5.20 8.24
CA GLU A 84 0.65 4.07 9.12
C GLU A 84 1.94 3.68 9.81
N ARG A 85 1.83 3.30 11.08
CA ARG A 85 2.86 2.60 11.81
C ARG A 85 2.26 1.40 12.51
N SER A 86 2.96 0.31 12.34
CA SER A 86 2.71 -0.91 13.05
C SER A 86 3.97 -1.18 13.88
N ASP A 87 3.83 -1.58 15.15
CA ASP A 87 4.94 -2.03 16.04
C ASP A 87 4.88 -3.56 16.30
N ASN A 88 6.04 -4.22 16.40
CA ASN A 88 6.18 -5.68 16.55
C ASN A 88 7.46 -6.01 17.32
N SER A 89 7.50 -5.64 18.60
CA SER A 89 8.63 -5.94 19.48
C SER A 89 8.68 -7.44 19.80
N LYS A 90 9.58 -8.17 19.16
CA LYS A 90 9.88 -9.57 19.51
C LYS A 90 10.57 -9.62 20.87
N THR A 91 9.97 -10.34 21.82
CA THR A 91 10.43 -10.39 23.22
C THR A 91 11.43 -11.51 23.50
N GLY A 92 11.70 -12.38 22.53
CA GLY A 92 12.72 -13.43 22.62
C GLY A 92 12.58 -14.53 21.56
N ALA A 93 13.46 -15.54 21.61
CA ALA A 93 13.45 -16.67 20.68
C ALA A 93 12.22 -17.59 20.83
N THR A 94 11.58 -17.58 22.00
CA THR A 94 10.38 -18.38 22.33
C THR A 94 9.10 -17.56 22.27
N ASP A 95 9.12 -16.38 21.66
CA ASP A 95 7.94 -15.52 21.52
C ASP A 95 6.85 -16.26 20.70
N PRO A 96 5.71 -16.62 21.31
CA PRO A 96 4.69 -17.46 20.68
C PRO A 96 3.98 -16.76 19.50
N THR A 97 4.21 -15.46 19.34
CA THR A 97 3.68 -14.67 18.22
C THR A 97 4.53 -14.80 16.95
N ALA A 98 5.71 -15.43 17.05
CA ALA A 98 6.68 -15.62 15.97
C ALA A 98 7.06 -14.33 15.20
N GLY A 99 6.82 -13.15 15.78
CA GLY A 99 6.98 -11.87 15.09
C GLY A 99 6.00 -11.68 13.92
N LYS A 100 4.92 -12.45 13.82
CA LYS A 100 3.94 -12.29 12.75
C LYS A 100 2.98 -11.17 13.10
N TRP A 101 2.89 -10.17 12.24
CA TRP A 101 1.86 -9.14 12.28
C TRP A 101 0.49 -9.81 12.14
N GLN A 102 -0.39 -9.64 13.14
CA GLN A 102 -1.70 -10.28 13.09
C GLN A 102 -2.63 -9.43 12.24
N SER A 103 -3.27 -10.07 11.27
CA SER A 103 -4.41 -9.56 10.49
C SER A 103 -5.43 -10.69 10.42
N THR A 104 -6.71 -10.36 10.45
CA THR A 104 -7.81 -11.30 10.19
C THR A 104 -8.04 -11.59 8.71
N ASP A 105 -7.30 -10.94 7.82
CA ASP A 105 -7.33 -11.12 6.37
C ASP A 105 -5.89 -11.27 5.83
N ASP A 106 -5.53 -10.60 4.73
CA ASP A 106 -4.15 -10.59 4.24
C ASP A 106 -3.20 -9.92 5.25
N GLY A 107 -1.95 -10.35 5.25
CA GLY A 107 -0.92 -9.85 6.15
C GLY A 107 -0.01 -8.83 5.45
N LEU A 108 0.61 -7.95 6.25
CA LEU A 108 1.62 -6.98 5.79
C LEU A 108 2.91 -7.59 5.19
N PHE A 109 2.99 -8.93 5.16
CA PHE A 109 4.12 -9.76 4.77
C PHE A 109 3.63 -10.98 4.00
N ASN A 110 3.32 -10.79 2.72
CA ASN A 110 2.64 -11.77 1.86
C ASN A 110 3.45 -12.15 0.60
N SER A 111 4.70 -11.70 0.48
CA SER A 111 5.53 -11.94 -0.71
C SER A 111 7.01 -12.13 -0.40
N SER A 112 7.75 -12.69 -1.37
CA SER A 112 9.22 -12.78 -1.31
C SER A 112 9.93 -11.43 -1.24
N ILE A 113 9.21 -10.32 -1.44
CA ILE A 113 9.75 -8.95 -1.35
C ILE A 113 9.83 -8.49 0.10
N ASN A 114 8.82 -8.81 0.91
CA ASN A 114 8.73 -8.34 2.30
C ASN A 114 8.89 -9.43 3.36
N GLU A 115 8.67 -10.72 3.06
CA GLU A 115 8.64 -11.80 4.07
C GLU A 115 9.87 -11.88 4.96
N GLY A 116 11.07 -11.57 4.43
CA GLY A 116 12.31 -11.55 5.21
C GLY A 116 12.33 -10.47 6.32
N TYR A 117 11.55 -9.39 6.15
CA TYR A 117 11.41 -8.33 7.15
C TYR A 117 10.28 -8.59 8.15
N ALA A 118 9.59 -9.75 8.11
CA ALA A 118 8.52 -10.05 9.06
C ALA A 118 8.96 -9.93 10.53
N SER A 119 10.25 -10.19 10.79
CA SER A 119 10.88 -10.05 12.11
C SER A 119 11.21 -8.61 12.53
N ALA A 120 10.87 -7.59 11.72
CA ALA A 120 11.10 -6.19 12.02
C ALA A 120 10.40 -5.76 13.32
N GLN A 121 11.06 -4.89 14.08
CA GLN A 121 10.51 -4.28 15.28
C GLN A 121 9.36 -3.33 14.96
N SER A 122 9.37 -2.69 13.79
CA SER A 122 8.27 -1.84 13.34
C SER A 122 8.27 -1.71 11.82
N GLN A 123 7.09 -1.52 11.26
CA GLN A 123 6.88 -1.06 9.88
C GLN A 123 6.25 0.32 9.90
N GLN A 124 6.68 1.19 8.99
CA GLN A 124 6.10 2.50 8.77
C GLN A 124 5.82 2.65 7.28
N ILE A 125 4.63 3.16 6.94
CA ILE A 125 4.23 3.42 5.56
C ILE A 125 3.74 4.87 5.52
N ILE A 126 4.36 5.70 4.69
CA ILE A 126 3.78 6.98 4.28
C ILE A 126 3.42 6.89 2.82
N ALA A 127 2.18 7.22 2.47
CA ALA A 127 1.71 7.16 1.11
C ALA A 127 0.90 8.41 0.76
N THR A 128 0.98 8.82 -0.49
CA THR A 128 0.16 9.90 -1.05
C THR A 128 -0.19 9.60 -2.50
N GLY A 129 -1.32 10.12 -2.94
CA GLY A 129 -1.74 10.05 -4.33
C GLY A 129 -2.63 11.22 -4.69
N ALA A 130 -2.74 11.46 -5.99
CA ALA A 130 -3.66 12.43 -6.53
C ALA A 130 -4.21 11.93 -7.86
N THR A 131 -5.47 12.26 -8.12
CA THR A 131 -6.09 12.08 -9.43
C THR A 131 -6.69 13.37 -9.93
N TYR A 132 -6.64 13.56 -11.24
CA TYR A 132 -7.32 14.65 -11.94
C TYR A 132 -8.20 14.09 -13.04
N ASP A 133 -9.48 14.47 -13.01
CA ASP A 133 -10.48 14.10 -13.99
C ASP A 133 -10.54 15.11 -15.15
N PHE A 134 -10.15 14.68 -16.35
CA PHE A 134 -10.22 15.46 -17.58
C PHE A 134 -11.51 15.18 -18.38
N GLY A 135 -12.51 14.54 -17.77
CA GLY A 135 -13.79 14.18 -18.36
C GLY A 135 -13.74 12.83 -19.08
N LEU A 136 -12.94 12.74 -20.16
CA LEU A 136 -12.78 11.46 -20.87
C LEU A 136 -11.74 10.55 -20.19
N ALA A 137 -10.73 11.13 -19.53
CA ALA A 137 -9.67 10.38 -18.87
C ALA A 137 -9.44 10.88 -17.45
N VAL A 138 -9.13 9.97 -16.55
CA VAL A 138 -8.57 10.29 -15.23
C VAL A 138 -7.11 9.91 -15.24
N VAL A 139 -6.24 10.85 -14.88
CA VAL A 139 -4.81 10.59 -14.67
C VAL A 139 -4.54 10.62 -13.18
N GLY A 140 -3.76 9.65 -12.70
CA GLY A 140 -3.34 9.56 -11.31
C GLY A 140 -1.83 9.42 -11.17
N VAL A 141 -1.33 9.91 -10.05
CA VAL A 141 0.04 9.70 -9.60
C VAL A 141 0.01 9.31 -8.13
N ASN A 142 0.97 8.50 -7.72
CA ASN A 142 1.12 8.09 -6.33
C ASN A 142 2.59 7.96 -5.95
N TYR A 143 2.85 8.10 -4.66
CA TYR A 143 4.15 7.87 -4.07
C TYR A 143 3.97 7.24 -2.69
N SER A 144 4.84 6.30 -2.35
CA SER A 144 4.92 5.76 -1.00
C SER A 144 6.37 5.51 -0.58
N ASN A 145 6.59 5.57 0.73
CA ASN A 145 7.81 5.15 1.39
C ASN A 145 7.45 4.16 2.49
N VAL A 146 8.03 2.98 2.41
CA VAL A 146 7.85 1.87 3.34
C VAL A 146 9.17 1.66 4.06
N GLN A 147 9.16 1.62 5.38
CA GLN A 147 10.34 1.43 6.20
C GLN A 147 10.13 0.29 7.19
N TYR A 148 11.05 -0.67 7.18
CA TYR A 148 11.18 -1.71 8.21
C TYR A 148 12.38 -1.38 9.10
N ARG A 149 12.16 -1.34 10.42
CA ARG A 149 13.24 -1.15 11.40
C ARG A 149 13.54 -2.47 12.11
N ALA A 150 14.81 -2.88 12.11
CA ALA A 150 15.26 -4.03 12.87
C ALA A 150 15.20 -3.77 14.39
N GLY A 151 14.96 -4.83 15.16
CA GLY A 151 15.19 -4.87 16.61
C GLY A 151 16.16 -5.99 16.98
N ASP A 152 16.43 -6.16 18.27
CA ASP A 152 17.46 -7.07 18.81
C ASP A 152 17.32 -8.55 18.41
N GLN A 153 16.15 -8.94 17.87
CA GLN A 153 15.80 -10.31 17.50
C GLN A 153 15.36 -10.43 16.04
N SER A 154 15.56 -9.39 15.23
CA SER A 154 15.30 -9.38 13.79
C SER A 154 16.35 -10.18 13.02
N LEU A 155 15.97 -10.71 11.85
CA LEU A 155 16.84 -11.48 10.96
C LEU A 155 17.75 -10.59 10.09
N PHE A 156 17.60 -9.27 10.21
CA PHE A 156 18.34 -8.25 9.48
C PHE A 156 18.73 -7.13 10.44
N SER A 157 19.67 -6.27 10.05
CA SER A 157 20.11 -5.14 10.86
C SER A 157 19.74 -3.78 10.23
N GLY A 158 19.70 -2.74 11.06
CA GLY A 158 19.43 -1.37 10.59
C GLY A 158 18.00 -1.14 10.07
N HIS A 159 17.89 -0.51 8.90
CA HIS A 159 16.62 -0.12 8.28
C HIS A 159 16.58 -0.59 6.83
N ALA A 160 15.49 -1.24 6.44
CA ALA A 160 15.16 -1.47 5.04
C ALA A 160 14.11 -0.45 4.61
N THR A 161 14.28 0.17 3.46
CA THR A 161 13.36 1.19 2.96
C THR A 161 13.03 0.95 1.49
N PHE A 162 11.76 1.04 1.12
CA PHE A 162 11.30 0.99 -0.25
C PHE A 162 10.62 2.30 -0.60
N ASN A 163 11.01 2.91 -1.72
CA ASN A 163 10.34 4.07 -2.29
C ASN A 163 9.63 3.61 -3.55
N ILE A 164 8.34 3.92 -3.66
CA ILE A 164 7.52 3.57 -4.81
C ILE A 164 6.95 4.84 -5.41
N ALA A 165 7.05 4.99 -6.72
CA ALA A 165 6.41 6.06 -7.46
C ALA A 165 5.63 5.47 -8.63
N GLY A 166 4.40 5.93 -8.83
CA GLY A 166 3.49 5.42 -9.85
C GLY A 166 2.79 6.53 -10.62
N VAL A 167 2.46 6.22 -11.87
CA VAL A 167 1.56 7.00 -12.72
C VAL A 167 0.61 6.04 -13.41
N TYR A 168 -0.65 6.42 -13.51
CA TYR A 168 -1.67 5.58 -14.13
C TYR A 168 -2.77 6.42 -14.74
N THR A 169 -3.54 5.81 -15.63
CA THR A 169 -4.66 6.46 -16.31
C THR A 169 -5.77 5.47 -16.60
N ARG A 170 -7.00 5.97 -16.58
CA ARG A 170 -8.19 5.29 -17.11
C ARG A 170 -8.88 6.22 -18.09
N TRP A 171 -9.12 5.75 -19.30
CA TRP A 171 -9.68 6.51 -20.41
C TRP A 171 -10.97 5.86 -20.93
N ASN A 172 -12.07 6.60 -20.90
CA ASN A 172 -13.32 6.26 -21.56
C ASN A 172 -13.22 6.59 -23.06
N VAL A 173 -12.74 5.65 -23.86
CA VAL A 173 -12.60 5.81 -25.32
C VAL A 173 -13.98 5.90 -25.97
N GLN A 174 -14.95 5.15 -25.45
CA GLN A 174 -16.36 5.19 -25.83
C GLN A 174 -17.22 5.04 -24.56
N PRO A 175 -18.53 5.36 -24.59
CA PRO A 175 -19.41 5.21 -23.42
C PRO A 175 -19.44 3.80 -22.82
N ASN A 176 -19.12 2.77 -23.61
CA ASN A 176 -19.09 1.36 -23.21
C ASN A 176 -17.68 0.74 -23.27
N THR A 177 -16.63 1.54 -23.51
CA THR A 177 -15.27 1.02 -23.69
C THR A 177 -14.29 1.85 -22.88
N GLN A 178 -13.60 1.19 -21.96
CA GLN A 178 -12.59 1.80 -21.10
C GLN A 178 -11.24 1.14 -21.38
N LEU A 179 -10.21 1.95 -21.56
CA LEU A 179 -8.82 1.50 -21.55
C LEU A 179 -8.15 2.01 -20.29
N PHE A 180 -7.19 1.26 -19.77
CA PHE A 180 -6.40 1.71 -18.65
C PHE A 180 -4.97 1.21 -18.74
N ALA A 181 -4.07 2.02 -18.17
CA ALA A 181 -2.64 1.76 -18.18
C ALA A 181 -2.00 2.31 -16.91
N GLY A 182 -0.93 1.66 -16.45
CA GLY A 182 -0.15 2.11 -15.31
C GLY A 182 1.30 1.70 -15.43
N TYR A 183 2.15 2.50 -14.81
CA TYR A 183 3.54 2.17 -14.56
C TYR A 183 3.90 2.57 -13.13
N SER A 184 4.60 1.68 -12.42
CA SER A 184 5.21 1.99 -11.13
C SER A 184 6.66 1.51 -11.08
N TYR A 185 7.46 2.26 -10.34
CA TYR A 185 8.85 1.96 -10.03
C TYR A 185 9.04 1.87 -8.53
N THR A 186 9.51 0.73 -8.06
CA THR A 186 9.87 0.47 -6.67
C THR A 186 11.38 0.37 -6.57
N ARG A 187 11.97 1.06 -5.59
CA ARG A 187 13.39 0.99 -5.28
C ARG A 187 13.63 0.79 -3.78
N GLY A 188 14.25 -0.32 -3.44
CA GLY A 188 14.76 -0.62 -2.10
C GLY A 188 16.02 0.17 -1.75
N SER A 189 16.36 0.21 -0.46
CA SER A 189 17.65 0.68 0.07
C SER A 189 18.68 -0.45 0.07
N ASP A 190 19.95 -0.11 0.24
CA ASP A 190 20.95 -1.11 0.63
C ASP A 190 20.65 -1.54 2.07
N VAL A 191 20.69 -2.84 2.33
CA VAL A 191 20.62 -3.43 3.67
C VAL A 191 21.87 -4.28 3.84
N ASP A 192 22.58 -4.11 4.96
CA ASP A 192 23.70 -4.97 5.37
C ASP A 192 24.83 -5.19 4.33
N GLY A 193 25.24 -4.13 3.61
CA GLY A 193 26.39 -4.19 2.69
C GLY A 193 26.09 -4.87 1.34
N ILE A 194 24.82 -5.11 1.03
CA ILE A 194 24.36 -5.55 -0.28
C ILE A 194 24.32 -4.32 -1.21
N ASP A 195 25.30 -4.18 -2.10
CA ASP A 195 25.41 -3.09 -3.09
C ASP A 195 24.43 -3.22 -4.28
N ASN A 196 23.42 -4.10 -4.17
CA ASN A 196 22.49 -4.45 -5.25
C ASN A 196 21.02 -4.33 -4.81
N ARG A 197 20.56 -3.10 -4.64
CA ARG A 197 19.19 -2.77 -4.17
C ARG A 197 18.11 -3.42 -5.03
N ALA A 198 17.13 -4.02 -4.37
CA ALA A 198 15.92 -4.49 -5.04
C ALA A 198 15.23 -3.37 -5.82
N GLN A 199 14.90 -3.64 -7.08
CA GLN A 199 14.21 -2.74 -7.98
C GLN A 199 13.15 -3.50 -8.75
N TYR A 200 11.99 -2.87 -8.91
CA TYR A 200 10.87 -3.44 -9.63
C TYR A 200 10.26 -2.40 -10.55
N HIS A 201 10.05 -2.82 -11.79
CA HIS A 201 9.32 -2.06 -12.81
C HIS A 201 8.03 -2.81 -13.11
N ASN A 202 6.88 -2.20 -12.82
CA ASN A 202 5.57 -2.81 -13.05
C ASN A 202 4.84 -2.02 -14.13
N VAL A 203 4.38 -2.72 -15.14
CA VAL A 203 3.53 -2.19 -16.21
C VAL A 203 2.20 -2.93 -16.14
N THR A 204 1.10 -2.18 -16.15
CA THR A 204 -0.25 -2.72 -16.12
C THR A 204 -1.02 -2.15 -17.30
N LEU A 205 -1.72 -3.00 -18.03
CA LEU A 205 -2.54 -2.62 -19.17
C LEU A 205 -3.85 -3.40 -19.14
N GLY A 206 -4.94 -2.74 -19.52
CA GLY A 206 -6.19 -3.44 -19.68
C GLY A 206 -7.26 -2.66 -20.39
N ALA A 207 -8.33 -3.37 -20.67
CA ALA A 207 -9.52 -2.88 -21.33
C ALA A 207 -10.76 -3.50 -20.69
N VAL A 208 -11.82 -2.72 -20.57
CA VAL A 208 -13.16 -3.18 -20.19
C VAL A 208 -14.12 -2.75 -21.28
N TYR A 209 -14.97 -3.67 -21.72
CA TYR A 209 -16.04 -3.42 -22.68
C TYR A 209 -17.38 -3.85 -22.09
N ASP A 210 -18.30 -2.91 -21.96
CA ASP A 210 -19.66 -3.14 -21.47
C ASP A 210 -20.55 -3.62 -22.62
N LEU A 211 -20.89 -4.91 -22.62
CA LEU A 211 -21.88 -5.49 -23.52
C LEU A 211 -23.29 -5.00 -23.18
N SER A 212 -23.57 -4.77 -21.90
CA SER A 212 -24.83 -4.24 -21.39
C SER A 212 -24.62 -3.55 -20.04
N LYS A 213 -25.68 -2.95 -19.48
CA LYS A 213 -25.67 -2.40 -18.10
C LYS A 213 -25.34 -3.43 -17.01
N ARG A 214 -25.35 -4.73 -17.32
CA ARG A 214 -25.14 -5.83 -16.35
C ARG A 214 -24.03 -6.79 -16.80
N THR A 215 -23.35 -6.53 -17.91
CA THR A 215 -22.38 -7.47 -18.47
C THR A 215 -21.22 -6.72 -19.09
N SER A 216 -20.02 -7.04 -18.63
CA SER A 216 -18.77 -6.51 -19.15
C SER A 216 -17.82 -7.66 -19.45
N VAL A 217 -17.04 -7.52 -20.51
CA VAL A 217 -15.87 -8.37 -20.79
C VAL A 217 -14.62 -7.53 -20.59
N TYR A 218 -13.56 -8.13 -20.08
CA TYR A 218 -12.33 -7.41 -19.80
C TYR A 218 -11.11 -8.25 -20.15
N LEU A 219 -10.03 -7.54 -20.47
CA LEU A 219 -8.69 -8.09 -20.59
C LEU A 219 -7.78 -7.25 -19.70
N LEU A 220 -6.98 -7.92 -18.88
CA LEU A 220 -6.03 -7.30 -17.98
C LEU A 220 -4.73 -8.08 -18.02
N GLY A 221 -3.61 -7.38 -18.19
CA GLY A 221 -2.28 -7.95 -18.17
C GLY A 221 -1.32 -7.05 -17.39
N ALA A 222 -0.35 -7.68 -16.74
CA ALA A 222 0.76 -6.98 -16.12
C ALA A 222 2.08 -7.65 -16.42
N TYR A 223 3.13 -6.85 -16.40
CA TYR A 223 4.51 -7.27 -16.54
C TYR A 223 5.33 -6.64 -15.41
N GLN A 224 6.08 -7.47 -14.69
CA GLN A 224 6.99 -7.05 -13.63
C GLN A 224 8.41 -7.47 -14.00
N HIS A 225 9.33 -6.51 -14.08
CA HIS A 225 10.77 -6.78 -14.16
C HIS A 225 11.41 -6.52 -12.80
N ALA A 226 11.90 -7.59 -12.18
CA ALA A 226 12.60 -7.54 -10.90
C ALA A 226 14.11 -7.64 -11.10
N SER A 227 14.87 -6.86 -10.34
CA SER A 227 16.33 -6.91 -10.29
C SER A 227 16.83 -6.54 -8.90
N GLY A 228 18.07 -6.88 -8.57
CA GLY A 228 18.61 -6.65 -7.24
C GLY A 228 18.19 -7.69 -6.20
N THR A 229 18.44 -7.38 -4.94
CA THR A 229 18.25 -8.26 -3.79
C THR A 229 17.62 -7.47 -2.63
N THR A 230 16.71 -8.10 -1.90
CA THR A 230 15.99 -7.51 -0.76
C THR A 230 16.71 -7.78 0.56
N LEU A 231 17.17 -9.02 0.80
CA LEU A 231 17.91 -9.49 1.96
C LEU A 231 18.92 -10.59 1.56
#